data_AF-A0AAW1U8E4-F1
#
_entry.id   AF-A0AAW1U8E4-F1
#
_cell.length_a   1.000
_cell.length_b   1.000
_cell.length_c   1.000
_cell.angle_alpha   90.00
_cell.angle_beta   90.00
_cell.angle_gamma   90.00
#
_symmetry.space_group_name_H-M   'P 1'
#
loop_
_entity.id
_entity.type
_entity.pdbx_description
1 polymer ?
#
loop_
_entity_poly.entity_id
_entity_poly.type
_entity_poly.pdbx_seq_one_letter_code
_entity_poly.pdbx_strand_id
1 'polypeptide(L)'
;MNEVFKKYLIFLEGGCNGVLCTSAVDTLISGLIIHATGQIKILKNNLNLLDKRADNYVSKLDEPSREIQKNRFIHEKLLHYADHYNDIIEFIKDMEDLFSLSISVQIVGSSVVICMMCYMLTLKEGCSTNPLLNPSWVSGIILLGKITGSKVIDRKSSEGKDSASQGLV
;
A
#
# COMPACT_ATOMS: atom_id res chain seq x y z
N MET A 1 3.54 17.82 -39.08
CA MET A 1 3.53 16.53 -38.36
C MET A 1 4.19 16.62 -36.97
N ASN A 2 4.13 17.79 -36.29
CA ASN A 2 4.97 18.04 -35.10
C ASN A 2 4.18 18.41 -33.82
N GLU A 3 3.01 19.04 -33.93
CA GLU A 3 2.24 19.49 -32.75
C GLU A 3 1.41 18.37 -32.10
N VAL A 4 0.83 17.48 -32.91
CA VAL A 4 0.07 16.33 -32.40
C VAL A 4 1.01 15.34 -31.70
N PHE A 5 2.20 15.12 -32.25
CA PHE A 5 3.20 14.25 -31.66
C PHE A 5 3.75 14.82 -30.34
N LYS A 6 3.99 16.13 -30.25
CA LYS A 6 4.35 16.81 -28.99
C LYS A 6 3.25 16.68 -27.93
N LYS A 7 1.98 16.89 -28.28
CA LYS A 7 0.84 16.71 -27.35
C LYS A 7 0.74 15.28 -26.84
N TYR A 8 0.97 14.29 -27.70
CA TYR A 8 1.01 12.88 -27.32
C TYR A 8 2.20 12.57 -26.40
N LEU A 9 3.39 13.13 -26.67
CA LEU A 9 4.57 12.93 -25.84
C LEU A 9 4.38 13.51 -24.43
N ILE A 10 3.82 14.72 -24.31
CA ILE A 10 3.50 15.37 -23.03
C ILE A 10 2.44 14.57 -22.27
N PHE A 11 1.44 14.02 -22.96
CA PHE A 11 0.42 13.17 -22.35
C PHE A 11 1.00 11.82 -21.88
N LEU A 12 1.93 11.23 -22.65
CA LEU A 12 2.63 10.00 -22.29
C LEU A 12 3.58 10.20 -21.09
N GLU A 13 4.34 11.29 -21.06
CA GLU A 13 5.17 11.67 -19.92
C GLU A 13 4.31 11.96 -18.69
N GLY A 14 3.20 12.69 -18.84
CA GLY A 14 2.28 12.99 -17.73
C GLY A 14 1.58 11.75 -17.17
N GLY A 15 1.11 10.85 -18.04
CA GLY A 15 0.44 9.61 -17.63
C GLY A 15 1.38 8.58 -17.00
N CYS A 16 2.60 8.44 -17.53
CA CYS A 16 3.61 7.53 -16.98
C CYS A 16 4.12 8.01 -15.61
N ASN A 17 4.39 9.31 -15.47
CA ASN A 17 4.77 9.90 -14.18
C ASN A 17 3.66 9.75 -13.14
N GLY A 18 2.39 9.93 -13.50
CA GLY A 18 1.26 9.73 -12.59
C GLY A 18 1.15 8.31 -12.04
N VAL A 19 1.30 7.29 -12.89
CA VAL A 19 1.22 5.86 -12.49
C VAL A 19 2.45 5.42 -11.68
N LEU A 20 3.64 5.89 -12.05
CA LEU A 20 4.87 5.59 -11.31
C LEU A 20 4.88 6.27 -9.93
N CYS A 21 4.41 7.51 -9.83
CA CYS A 21 4.31 8.21 -8.55
C CYS A 21 3.28 7.56 -7.61
N THR A 22 2.13 7.11 -8.13
CA THR A 22 1.10 6.45 -7.30
C THR A 22 1.56 5.08 -6.80
N SER A 23 2.13 4.24 -7.66
CA SER A 23 2.67 2.94 -7.23
C SER A 23 3.85 3.05 -6.25
N ALA A 24 4.69 4.09 -6.40
CA ALA A 24 5.75 4.38 -5.44
C ALA A 24 5.19 4.80 -4.06
N VAL A 25 4.16 5.65 -4.04
CA VAL A 25 3.48 6.04 -2.79
C VAL A 25 2.85 4.83 -2.11
N ASP A 26 2.12 3.98 -2.83
CA ASP A 26 1.51 2.76 -2.27
C ASP A 26 2.56 1.82 -1.67
N THR A 27 3.70 1.68 -2.35
CA THR A 27 4.84 0.86 -1.86
C THR A 27 5.47 1.48 -0.62
N LEU A 28 5.64 2.81 -0.58
CA LEU A 28 6.16 3.52 0.57
C LEU A 28 5.23 3.37 1.79
N ILE A 29 3.91 3.54 1.61
CA ILE A 29 2.89 3.31 2.65
C ILE A 29 3.05 1.91 3.24
N SER A 30 3.04 0.89 2.39
CA SER A 30 3.16 -0.51 2.82
C SER A 30 4.48 -0.77 3.56
N GLY A 31 5.61 -0.28 3.03
CA GLY A 31 6.92 -0.44 3.65
C GLY A 31 7.01 0.21 5.04
N LEU A 32 6.40 1.38 5.21
CA LEU A 32 6.44 2.14 6.46
C LEU A 32 5.50 1.54 7.52
N ILE A 33 4.35 1.01 7.11
CA ILE A 33 3.47 0.21 7.99
C ILE A 33 4.20 -1.04 8.48
N ILE A 34 4.89 -1.76 7.58
CA ILE A 34 5.69 -2.94 7.95
C ILE A 34 6.80 -2.55 8.92
N HIS A 35 7.50 -1.44 8.66
CA HIS A 35 8.56 -0.94 9.52
C HIS A 35 8.03 -0.60 10.92
N ALA A 36 6.96 0.21 11.02
CA ALA A 36 6.32 0.58 12.28
C ALA A 36 5.84 -0.65 13.08
N THR A 37 5.18 -1.60 12.39
CA THR A 37 4.76 -2.87 12.99
C THR A 37 5.94 -3.68 13.50
N GLY A 38 7.06 -3.67 12.78
CA GLY A 38 8.32 -4.28 13.18
C GLY A 38 8.87 -3.68 14.48
N GLN A 39 8.91 -2.35 14.58
CA GLN A 39 9.37 -1.65 15.79
C GLN A 39 8.49 -1.98 17.01
N ILE A 40 7.16 -1.98 16.85
CA ILE A 40 6.22 -2.39 17.90
C ILE A 40 6.44 -3.85 18.32
N LYS A 41 6.72 -4.74 17.37
CA LYS A 41 7.01 -6.16 17.66
C LYS A 41 8.32 -6.32 18.44
N ILE A 42 9.36 -5.55 18.10
CA ILE A 42 10.63 -5.52 18.83
C ILE A 42 10.40 -5.03 20.26
N LEU A 43 9.66 -3.94 20.43
CA LEU A 43 9.30 -3.40 21.73
C LEU A 43 8.55 -4.42 22.59
N LYS A 44 7.51 -5.06 22.03
CA LYS A 44 6.75 -6.13 22.70
C LYS A 44 7.65 -7.30 23.13
N ASN A 45 8.57 -7.71 22.27
CA ASN A 45 9.51 -8.78 22.60
C ASN A 45 10.47 -8.37 23.71
N ASN A 46 10.97 -7.13 23.69
CA ASN A 46 11.84 -6.59 24.73
C ASN A 46 11.12 -6.46 26.08
N LEU A 47 9.84 -6.10 26.09
CA LEU A 47 9.00 -6.08 27.28
C LEU A 47 8.76 -7.49 27.84
N ASN A 48 8.44 -8.47 26.99
CA ASN A 48 8.24 -9.85 27.42
C ASN A 48 9.52 -10.51 27.99
N LEU A 49 10.69 -10.07 27.51
CA LEU A 49 11.99 -10.51 28.01
C LEU A 49 12.52 -9.65 29.18
N LEU A 50 11.82 -8.57 29.56
CA LEU A 50 12.29 -7.63 30.58
C LEU A 50 12.48 -8.30 31.93
N ASP A 51 11.50 -9.08 32.38
CA ASP A 51 11.57 -9.77 33.68
C ASP A 51 12.75 -10.76 33.73
N LYS A 52 12.92 -11.57 32.68
CA LYS A 52 14.07 -12.49 32.54
C LYS A 52 15.41 -11.76 32.50
N ARG A 53 15.48 -10.60 31.83
CA ARG A 53 16.69 -9.75 31.79
C ARG A 53 16.96 -9.13 33.14
N ALA A 54 15.93 -8.72 33.86
CA ALA A 54 16.04 -8.19 35.21
C ALA A 54 16.55 -9.26 36.18
N ASP A 55 16.03 -10.48 36.11
CA ASP A 55 16.51 -11.62 36.90
C ASP A 55 17.98 -11.96 36.63
N ASN A 56 18.41 -11.93 35.36
CA ASN A 56 19.81 -12.14 34.98
C ASN A 56 20.73 -11.00 35.43
N TYR A 57 20.21 -9.76 35.47
CA TYR A 57 20.96 -8.61 35.96
C TYR A 57 21.22 -8.74 37.47
N VAL A 58 20.18 -9.08 38.24
CA VAL A 58 20.30 -9.17 39.70
C VAL A 58 20.91 -10.47 40.21
N SER A 59 21.01 -11.52 39.39
CA SER A 59 21.79 -12.73 39.76
C SER A 59 23.30 -12.51 39.85
N LYS A 60 23.78 -11.35 39.39
CA LYS A 60 25.18 -10.94 39.48
C LYS A 60 25.47 -10.03 40.68
N LEU A 61 24.46 -9.73 41.50
CA LEU A 61 24.51 -8.78 42.62
C LEU A 61 24.35 -9.49 43.96
N ASP A 62 24.86 -8.87 45.03
CA ASP A 62 24.75 -9.35 46.42
C ASP A 62 23.31 -9.26 46.95
N GLU A 63 22.90 -10.28 47.72
CA GLU A 63 21.53 -10.53 48.22
C GLU A 63 20.81 -9.34 48.89
N PRO A 64 21.42 -8.52 49.77
CA PRO A 64 20.65 -7.50 50.51
C PRO A 64 20.12 -6.36 49.64
N SER A 65 20.58 -6.21 48.40
CA SER A 65 20.17 -5.12 47.49
C SER A 65 19.39 -5.58 46.26
N ARG A 66 19.14 -6.89 46.15
CA ARG A 66 18.73 -7.54 44.90
C ARG A 66 17.35 -7.10 44.40
N GLU A 67 16.34 -7.07 45.26
CA GLU A 67 14.99 -6.60 44.90
C GLU A 67 14.96 -5.12 44.53
N ILE A 68 15.64 -4.28 45.31
CA ILE A 68 15.68 -2.83 45.07
C ILE A 68 16.32 -2.52 43.72
N GLN A 69 17.42 -3.21 43.39
CA GLN A 69 18.08 -3.07 42.10
C GLN A 69 17.26 -3.66 40.95
N LYS A 70 16.53 -4.78 41.16
CA LYS A 70 15.60 -5.35 40.16
C LYS A 70 14.53 -4.34 39.78
N ASN A 71 13.85 -3.77 40.78
CA ASN A 71 12.75 -2.83 40.56
C ASN A 71 13.23 -1.55 39.88
N ARG A 72 14.39 -1.02 40.29
CA ARG A 72 15.00 0.15 39.62
C ARG A 72 15.33 -0.13 38.16
N PHE A 73 15.94 -1.28 37.87
CA PHE A 73 16.28 -1.68 36.50
C PHE A 73 15.04 -1.85 35.62
N ILE A 74 14.00 -2.51 36.13
CA ILE A 74 12.73 -2.70 35.40
C ILE A 74 12.09 -1.33 35.13
N HIS A 75 12.03 -0.45 36.13
CA HIS A 75 11.42 0.86 35.99
C HIS A 75 12.15 1.71 34.94
N GLU A 76 13.48 1.74 34.98
CA GLU A 76 14.29 2.49 34.01
C GLU A 76 14.09 1.97 32.57
N LYS A 77 14.07 0.64 32.39
CA LYS A 77 13.82 0.06 31.07
C LYS A 77 12.39 0.26 30.59
N LEU A 78 11.40 0.19 31.48
CA LEU A 78 10.01 0.46 31.13
C LEU A 78 9.83 1.91 30.68
N LEU A 79 10.47 2.86 31.36
CA LEU A 79 10.43 4.27 30.97
C LEU A 79 11.05 4.48 29.59
N HIS A 80 12.20 3.84 29.33
CA HIS A 80 12.85 3.87 28.02
C HIS A 80 11.99 3.24 26.92
N TYR A 81 11.29 2.15 27.21
CA TYR A 81 10.36 1.51 26.27
C TYR A 81 9.12 2.37 26.00
N ALA A 82 8.61 3.09 27.00
CA ALA A 82 7.50 4.02 26.84
C ALA A 82 7.90 5.22 25.97
N ASP A 83 9.11 5.75 26.17
CA ASP A 83 9.68 6.84 25.37
C ASP A 83 9.83 6.40 23.91
N HIS A 84 10.45 5.24 23.68
CA HIS A 84 10.59 4.67 22.34
C HIS A 84 9.23 4.40 21.66
N TYR A 85 8.22 3.98 22.41
CA TYR A 85 6.87 3.83 21.87
C TYR A 85 6.27 5.17 21.44
N ASN A 86 6.52 6.24 22.20
CA ASN A 86 6.06 7.57 21.86
C ASN A 86 6.71 8.06 20.55
N ASP A 87 8.01 7.81 20.37
CA ASP A 87 8.72 8.12 19.11
C ASP A 87 8.10 7.39 17.91
N ILE A 88 7.73 6.11 18.08
CA ILE A 88 7.06 5.33 17.02
C ILE A 88 5.70 5.95 16.68
N ILE A 89 4.93 6.39 17.67
CA ILE A 89 3.62 7.00 17.46
C ILE A 89 3.75 8.36 16.78
N GLU A 90 4.73 9.17 17.16
CA GLU A 90 5.03 10.45 16.50
C GLU A 90 5.39 10.23 15.03
N PHE A 91 6.28 9.29 14.76
CA PHE A 91 6.61 8.87 13.40
C PHE A 91 5.37 8.42 12.60
N ILE A 92 4.50 7.59 13.18
CA ILE A 92 3.28 7.15 12.48
C ILE A 92 2.35 8.32 12.16
N LYS A 93 2.21 9.30 13.08
CA LYS A 93 1.38 10.48 12.86
C LYS A 93 1.90 11.33 11.69
N ASP A 94 3.20 11.60 11.67
CA ASP A 94 3.82 12.34 10.56
C ASP A 94 3.58 11.65 9.21
N MET A 95 3.69 10.32 9.21
CA MET A 95 3.43 9.51 8.02
C MET A 95 1.94 9.53 7.62
N GLU A 96 1.02 9.46 8.58
CA GLU A 96 -0.43 9.53 8.35
C GLU A 96 -0.82 10.85 7.69
N ASP A 97 -0.28 11.98 8.15
CA ASP A 97 -0.55 13.29 7.57
C ASP A 97 -0.08 13.40 6.12
N LEU A 98 1.14 12.92 5.83
CA LEU A 98 1.70 12.87 4.47
C LEU A 98 0.85 11.99 3.54
N PHE A 99 0.41 10.83 4.03
CA PHE A 99 -0.39 9.90 3.25
C PHE A 99 -1.83 10.33 3.06
N SER A 100 -2.44 10.95 4.07
CA SER A 100 -3.77 11.54 3.97
C SER A 100 -3.82 12.59 2.86
N LEU A 101 -2.81 13.46 2.79
CA LEU A 101 -2.66 14.42 1.70
C LEU A 101 -2.49 13.72 0.35
N SER A 102 -1.60 12.72 0.27
CA SER A 102 -1.33 12.01 -0.97
C SER A 102 -2.56 11.27 -1.53
N ILE A 103 -3.28 10.55 -0.67
CA ILE A 103 -4.51 9.84 -1.04
C ILE A 103 -5.58 10.83 -1.49
N SER A 104 -5.69 11.97 -0.82
CA SER A 104 -6.63 13.03 -1.20
C SER A 104 -6.36 13.56 -2.61
N VAL A 105 -5.10 13.85 -2.94
CA VAL A 105 -4.70 14.31 -4.28
C VAL A 105 -5.00 13.24 -5.34
N GLN A 106 -4.75 11.96 -5.04
CA GLN A 106 -5.02 10.86 -5.96
C GLN A 106 -6.52 10.69 -6.25
N ILE A 107 -7.39 10.80 -5.23
CA ILE A 107 -8.84 10.69 -5.39
C ILE A 107 -9.37 11.86 -6.22
N VAL A 108 -8.97 13.09 -5.90
CA VAL A 108 -9.39 14.30 -6.64
C VAL A 108 -8.91 14.23 -8.08
N GLY A 109 -7.64 13.87 -8.30
CA GLY A 109 -7.07 13.71 -9.64
C GLY A 109 -7.81 12.65 -10.46
N SER A 110 -8.10 11.49 -9.86
CA SER A 110 -8.85 10.41 -10.51
C SER A 110 -10.28 10.84 -10.86
N SER A 111 -10.95 11.54 -9.94
CA SER A 111 -12.30 12.08 -10.17
C SER A 111 -12.34 13.03 -11.36
N VAL A 112 -11.41 14.00 -11.44
CA VAL A 112 -11.33 14.95 -12.56
C VAL A 112 -11.10 14.22 -13.88
N VAL A 113 -10.18 13.24 -13.90
CA VAL A 113 -9.92 12.44 -15.10
C VAL A 113 -11.18 11.70 -15.54
N ILE A 114 -11.88 11.03 -14.63
CA ILE A 114 -13.13 10.32 -14.93
C ILE A 114 -14.19 11.29 -15.47
N CYS A 115 -14.39 12.44 -14.81
CA CYS A 115 -15.33 13.46 -15.27
C CYS A 115 -15.01 13.95 -16.68
N MET A 116 -13.74 14.21 -16.98
CA MET A 116 -13.29 14.59 -18.32
C MET A 116 -13.49 13.48 -19.34
N MET A 117 -13.23 12.21 -18.99
CA MET A 117 -13.50 11.06 -19.85
C MET A 117 -14.99 10.96 -20.18
N CYS A 118 -15.86 11.09 -19.19
CA CYS A 118 -17.31 11.09 -19.40
C CYS A 118 -17.75 12.24 -20.31
N TYR A 119 -17.24 13.45 -20.08
CA TYR A 119 -17.52 14.62 -20.92
C TYR A 119 -17.10 14.38 -22.38
N MET A 120 -15.89 13.84 -22.58
CA MET A 120 -15.39 13.51 -23.92
C MET A 120 -16.22 12.43 -24.61
N LEU A 121 -16.72 11.42 -23.87
CA LEU A 121 -17.61 10.39 -24.40
C LEU A 121 -18.95 10.97 -24.84
N THR A 122 -19.57 11.83 -24.00
CA THR A 122 -20.83 12.50 -24.34
C THR A 122 -20.70 13.42 -25.55
N LEU A 123 -19.58 14.15 -25.69
CA LEU A 123 -19.31 14.94 -26.90
C LEU A 123 -19.02 14.07 -28.14
N LYS A 124 -18.50 12.84 -27.95
CA LYS A 124 -18.16 11.94 -29.06
C LYS A 124 -19.35 11.24 -29.69
N GLU A 125 -20.56 11.37 -29.13
CA GLU A 125 -21.80 10.92 -29.78
C GLU A 125 -22.07 11.63 -31.14
N GLY A 126 -21.21 12.57 -31.56
CA GLY A 126 -21.21 13.18 -32.90
C GLY A 126 -19.96 12.98 -33.79
N CYS A 127 -18.98 12.12 -33.46
CA CYS A 127 -17.78 11.98 -34.29
C CYS A 127 -17.40 10.53 -34.60
N SER A 128 -17.49 10.19 -35.88
CA SER A 128 -17.06 8.93 -36.51
C SER A 128 -15.69 8.47 -35.99
N THR A 129 -15.63 7.18 -35.69
CA THR A 129 -14.47 6.43 -35.20
C THR A 129 -13.24 6.61 -36.10
N ASN A 130 -12.38 7.56 -35.78
CA ASN A 130 -10.99 7.55 -36.23
C ASN A 130 -10.14 6.79 -35.19
N PRO A 131 -9.52 5.65 -35.55
CA PRO A 131 -8.70 4.84 -34.63
C PRO A 131 -7.38 5.51 -34.21
N LEU A 132 -7.09 6.71 -34.71
CA LEU A 132 -5.87 7.47 -34.41
C LEU A 132 -5.92 8.27 -33.10
N LEU A 133 -7.10 8.35 -32.47
CA LEU A 133 -7.35 9.05 -31.20
C LEU A 133 -7.58 8.09 -30.03
N ASN A 134 -7.14 6.83 -30.16
CA ASN A 134 -7.05 5.91 -29.04
C ASN A 134 -5.95 6.40 -28.10
N PRO A 135 -6.27 6.81 -26.87
CA PRO A 135 -5.23 6.95 -25.88
C PRO A 135 -4.75 5.53 -25.58
N SER A 136 -3.46 5.24 -25.81
CA SER A 136 -2.91 3.88 -25.63
C SER A 136 -3.17 3.30 -24.22
N TRP A 137 -3.43 4.16 -23.22
CA TRP A 137 -3.85 3.76 -21.88
C TRP A 137 -5.29 3.21 -21.81
N VAL A 138 -6.22 3.69 -22.64
CA VAL A 138 -7.58 3.13 -22.74
C VAL A 138 -7.52 1.73 -23.38
N SER A 139 -6.67 1.54 -24.39
CA SER A 139 -6.42 0.21 -24.96
C SER A 139 -5.81 -0.76 -23.94
N GLY A 140 -4.93 -0.28 -23.04
CA GLY A 140 -4.38 -1.06 -21.93
C GLY A 140 -5.43 -1.50 -20.90
N ILE A 141 -6.29 -0.58 -20.46
CA ILE A 141 -7.38 -0.87 -19.51
C ILE A 141 -8.41 -1.85 -20.12
N ILE A 142 -8.77 -1.66 -21.39
CA ILE A 142 -9.70 -2.56 -22.10
C ILE A 142 -9.08 -3.95 -22.32
N LEU A 143 -7.77 -4.03 -22.63
CA LEU A 143 -7.07 -5.31 -22.80
C LEU A 143 -6.95 -6.07 -21.47
N LEU A 144 -6.67 -5.39 -20.35
CA LEU A 144 -6.66 -6.01 -19.01
C LEU A 144 -8.06 -6.48 -18.57
N GLY A 145 -9.10 -5.72 -18.90
CA GLY A 145 -10.49 -6.15 -18.71
C GLY A 145 -10.83 -7.39 -19.53
N LYS A 146 -10.38 -7.46 -20.79
CA LYS A 146 -10.57 -8.63 -21.66
C LYS A 146 -9.77 -9.85 -21.21
N ILE A 147 -8.54 -9.69 -20.74
CA ILE A 147 -7.71 -10.80 -20.24
C ILE A 147 -8.32 -11.39 -18.96
N THR A 148 -8.80 -10.55 -18.04
CA THR A 148 -9.44 -11.00 -16.80
C THR A 148 -10.80 -11.64 -17.08
N GLY A 149 -11.60 -11.04 -17.98
CA GLY A 149 -12.89 -11.58 -18.40
C GLY A 149 -12.77 -12.93 -19.13
N SER A 150 -11.82 -13.07 -20.06
CA SER A 150 -11.61 -14.32 -20.79
C SER A 150 -11.12 -15.45 -19.86
N LYS A 151 -10.21 -15.15 -18.90
CA LYS A 151 -9.78 -16.13 -17.90
C LYS A 151 -10.88 -16.56 -16.92
N VAL A 152 -11.82 -15.66 -16.59
CA VAL A 152 -12.98 -15.99 -15.75
C VAL A 152 -14.00 -16.85 -16.53
N ILE A 153 -14.20 -16.57 -17.82
CA ILE A 153 -15.09 -17.35 -18.69
C ILE A 153 -14.49 -18.74 -18.98
N ASP A 154 -13.17 -18.84 -19.18
CA ASP A 154 -12.49 -20.12 -19.36
C ASP A 154 -12.51 -20.97 -18.08
N ARG A 155 -12.40 -20.37 -16.88
CA ARG A 155 -12.58 -21.12 -15.62
C ARG A 155 -14.00 -21.66 -15.47
N LYS A 156 -15.03 -20.85 -15.77
CA LYS A 156 -16.43 -21.33 -15.76
C LYS A 156 -16.71 -22.41 -16.80
N SER A 157 -16.05 -22.34 -17.97
CA SER A 157 -16.19 -23.37 -19.00
C SER A 157 -15.44 -24.67 -18.66
N SER A 158 -14.39 -24.62 -17.83
CA SER A 158 -13.68 -25.80 -17.34
C SER A 158 -14.45 -26.51 -16.22
N GLU A 159 -15.01 -25.77 -15.25
CA GLU A 159 -15.83 -26.33 -14.17
C GLU A 159 -17.14 -26.98 -14.68
N GLY A 160 -17.68 -26.45 -15.80
CA GLY A 160 -18.85 -27.03 -16.48
C GLY A 160 -18.57 -28.35 -17.20
N LYS A 161 -17.31 -28.64 -17.60
CA LYS A 161 -16.94 -29.93 -18.21
C LYS A 161 -16.64 -31.00 -17.17
N ASP A 162 -16.06 -30.64 -16.04
CA ASP A 162 -15.82 -31.59 -14.94
C ASP A 162 -17.13 -32.05 -14.29
N SER A 163 -18.13 -31.16 -14.19
CA SER A 163 -19.47 -31.52 -13.68
C SER A 163 -20.28 -32.40 -14.64
N ALA A 164 -20.03 -32.33 -15.96
CA ALA A 164 -20.69 -33.19 -16.95
C ALA A 164 -20.09 -34.60 -17.02
N SER A 165 -18.81 -34.77 -16.67
CA SER A 165 -18.16 -36.09 -16.63
C SER A 165 -18.44 -36.90 -15.35
N GLN A 166 -18.97 -36.28 -14.29
CA GLN A 166 -19.39 -36.98 -13.06
C GLN A 166 -20.87 -37.41 -13.04
N GLY A 167 -21.64 -37.09 -14.07
CA GLY A 167 -23.05 -37.51 -14.22
C GLY A 167 -23.28 -38.68 -15.19
N LEU A 168 -22.22 -39.31 -15.69
CA LEU A 168 -22.29 -40.47 -16.58
C LEU A 168 -21.44 -41.63 -16.03
N VAL A 169 -21.73 -42.04 -14.80
CA VAL A 169 -21.43 -43.37 -14.24
C VAL A 169 -22.67 -43.83 -13.48
#